data_AF-A0A538DEI0-F1
#
_entry.id   AF-A0A538DEI0-F1
#
_cell.length_a   1.000
_cell.length_b   1.000
_cell.length_c   1.000
_cell.angle_alpha   90.00
_cell.angle_beta   90.00
_cell.angle_gamma   90.00
#
_symmetry.space_group_name_H-M   'P 1'
#
loop_
_entity.id
_entity.type
_entity.pdbx_description
1 polymer ?
#
loop_
_entity_poly.entity_id
_entity_poly.type
_entity_poly.pdbx_seq_one_letter_code
_entity_poly.pdbx_strand_id
1 'polypeptide(L)'
;MLMMVVPELREAMHANDPEREAEVFYPHLRQTVACSRIQLPHQLIEGVGFFPRHVAKLRLELSDAAVRCCFLGHTSPRPEDLSGGETNHRIYDTLDHAARTQLAENVAAWSCDIRQDSAAYGLPFVDLAEHPFPEALQRAERHLLASG
;
A
#
# COMPACT_ATOMS: atom_id res chain seq x y z
N MET A 1 -5.65 -10.43 -11.69
CA MET A 1 -5.51 -10.92 -13.07
C MET A 1 -4.06 -10.85 -13.57
N LEU A 2 -3.25 -9.84 -13.21
CA LEU A 2 -1.80 -9.78 -13.47
C LEU A 2 -0.99 -10.98 -12.91
N MET A 3 -1.34 -11.45 -11.71
CA MET A 3 -0.71 -12.62 -11.05
C MET A 3 -0.78 -13.96 -11.85
N MET A 4 -1.65 -14.04 -12.85
CA MET A 4 -1.81 -15.26 -13.67
C MET A 4 -0.91 -15.26 -14.91
N VAL A 5 -0.30 -14.12 -15.26
CA VAL A 5 0.44 -13.92 -16.51
C VAL A 5 1.92 -13.55 -16.33
N VAL A 6 2.37 -13.31 -15.09
CA VAL A 6 3.78 -12.99 -14.76
C VAL A 6 4.31 -14.04 -13.78
N PRO A 7 5.01 -15.10 -14.26
CA PRO A 7 5.52 -16.18 -13.41
C PRO A 7 6.43 -15.68 -12.28
N GLU A 8 7.28 -14.70 -12.55
CA GLU A 8 8.25 -14.13 -11.62
C GLU A 8 7.56 -13.43 -10.45
N LEU A 9 6.39 -12.84 -10.68
CA LEU A 9 5.58 -12.22 -9.63
C LEU A 9 5.03 -13.29 -8.68
N ARG A 10 4.59 -14.42 -9.24
CA ARG A 10 4.12 -15.57 -8.43
C ARG A 10 5.25 -16.15 -7.59
N GLU A 11 6.46 -16.27 -8.14
CA GLU A 11 7.63 -16.74 -7.40
C GLU A 11 7.99 -15.81 -6.25
N ALA A 12 8.00 -14.49 -6.48
CA ALA A 12 8.30 -13.50 -5.44
C ALA A 12 7.27 -13.55 -4.28
N MET A 13 5.98 -13.66 -4.62
CA MET A 13 4.91 -13.83 -3.62
C MET A 13 5.07 -15.12 -2.82
N HIS A 14 5.36 -16.25 -3.48
CA HIS A 14 5.58 -17.54 -2.81
C HIS A 14 6.81 -17.53 -1.90
N ALA A 15 7.85 -16.77 -2.28
CA ALA A 15 9.04 -16.57 -1.47
C ALA A 15 8.80 -15.64 -0.27
N ASN A 16 7.63 -14.99 -0.20
CA ASN A 16 7.32 -13.96 0.79
C ASN A 16 8.39 -12.86 0.82
N ASP A 17 8.80 -12.40 -0.38
CA ASP A 17 9.80 -11.35 -0.61
C ASP A 17 9.11 -10.12 -1.22
N PRO A 18 8.59 -9.19 -0.38
CA PRO A 18 7.80 -8.05 -0.84
C PRO A 18 8.60 -7.06 -1.69
N GLU A 19 9.91 -6.96 -1.40
CA GLU A 19 10.86 -6.12 -2.14
C GLU A 19 10.97 -6.60 -3.58
N ARG A 20 11.27 -7.89 -3.76
CA ARG A 20 11.32 -8.50 -5.10
C ARG A 20 9.96 -8.47 -5.78
N GLU A 21 8.87 -8.71 -5.05
CA GLU A 21 7.52 -8.62 -5.59
C GLU A 21 7.26 -7.23 -6.18
N ALA A 22 7.59 -6.17 -5.44
CA ALA A 22 7.40 -4.80 -5.88
C ALA A 22 8.25 -4.44 -7.11
N GLU A 23 9.52 -4.88 -7.16
CA GLU A 23 10.39 -4.63 -8.30
C GLU A 23 9.89 -5.36 -9.56
N VAL A 24 9.40 -6.60 -9.42
CA VAL A 24 8.79 -7.36 -10.53
C VAL A 24 7.46 -6.74 -10.95
N PHE A 25 6.68 -6.20 -10.01
CA PHE A 25 5.39 -5.57 -10.31
C PHE A 25 5.55 -4.17 -10.95
N TYR A 26 6.61 -3.43 -10.61
CA TYR A 26 6.80 -2.04 -11.01
C TYR A 26 6.62 -1.74 -12.51
N PRO A 27 7.20 -2.53 -13.46
CA PRO A 27 7.00 -2.28 -14.88
C PRO A 27 5.53 -2.32 -15.30
N HIS A 28 4.72 -3.19 -14.67
CA HIS A 28 3.30 -3.31 -14.94
C HIS A 28 2.52 -2.14 -14.35
N LEU A 29 2.82 -1.74 -13.11
CA LEU A 29 2.26 -0.53 -12.51
C LEU A 29 2.53 0.68 -13.40
N ARG A 30 3.78 0.85 -13.86
CA ARG A 30 4.19 1.94 -14.76
C ARG A 30 3.37 1.92 -16.05
N GLN A 31 3.22 0.76 -16.68
CA GLN A 31 2.47 0.61 -17.92
C GLN A 31 0.98 0.90 -17.72
N THR A 32 0.35 0.39 -16.67
CA THR A 32 -1.05 0.67 -16.33
C THR A 32 -1.27 2.17 -16.17
N VAL A 33 -0.43 2.82 -15.35
CA VAL A 33 -0.49 4.26 -15.14
C VAL A 33 -0.31 5.02 -16.46
N ALA A 34 0.67 4.64 -17.28
CA ALA A 34 0.90 5.26 -18.58
C ALA A 34 -0.29 5.13 -19.55
N CYS A 35 -0.91 3.96 -19.63
CA CYS A 35 -2.07 3.70 -20.51
C CYS A 35 -3.34 4.40 -20.02
N SER A 36 -3.60 4.41 -18.71
CA SER A 36 -4.79 5.03 -18.12
C SER A 36 -4.79 6.55 -18.20
N ARG A 37 -3.65 7.20 -18.47
CA ARG A 37 -3.54 8.67 -18.62
C ARG A 37 -4.44 9.24 -19.69
N ILE A 38 -4.69 8.46 -20.75
CA ILE A 38 -5.53 8.88 -21.87
C ILE A 38 -6.99 9.04 -21.42
N GLN A 39 -7.40 8.33 -20.35
CA GLN A 39 -8.79 8.24 -19.90
C GLN A 39 -9.05 8.94 -18.57
N LEU A 40 -8.05 9.05 -17.70
CA LEU A 40 -8.18 9.63 -16.36
C LEU A 40 -6.96 10.54 -16.06
N PRO A 41 -7.13 11.87 -16.03
CA PRO A 41 -6.04 12.82 -15.77
C PRO A 41 -5.55 12.79 -14.32
N HIS A 42 -6.29 12.15 -13.42
CA HIS A 42 -5.90 11.91 -12.04
C HIS A 42 -5.95 10.41 -11.77
N GLN A 43 -4.88 9.87 -11.22
CA GLN A 43 -4.78 8.45 -10.93
C GLN A 43 -4.55 8.25 -9.44
N LEU A 44 -5.43 7.46 -8.84
CA LEU A 44 -5.33 6.96 -7.49
C LEU A 44 -4.51 5.67 -7.52
N ILE A 45 -3.36 5.69 -6.85
CA ILE A 45 -2.59 4.48 -6.59
C ILE A 45 -2.82 4.09 -5.13
N GLU A 46 -3.54 2.98 -4.95
CA GLU A 46 -3.78 2.30 -3.68
C GLU A 46 -3.40 0.83 -3.86
N GLY A 47 -2.72 0.23 -2.88
CA GLY A 47 -2.59 -1.22 -2.82
C GLY A 47 -1.22 -1.76 -2.44
N VAL A 48 -1.22 -3.06 -2.20
CA VAL A 48 -0.06 -3.91 -1.95
C VAL A 48 0.74 -4.14 -3.25
N GLY A 49 2.04 -4.42 -3.12
CA GLY A 49 2.91 -4.75 -4.25
C GLY A 49 3.72 -3.58 -4.81
N PHE A 50 3.81 -2.45 -4.12
CA PHE A 50 4.78 -1.39 -4.41
C PHE A 50 5.04 -0.53 -3.15
N PHE A 51 6.17 0.18 -3.16
CA PHE A 51 6.64 1.00 -2.04
C PHE A 51 6.60 2.51 -2.37
N PRO A 52 6.71 3.42 -1.38
CA PRO A 52 6.75 4.86 -1.62
C PRO A 52 7.83 5.27 -2.64
N ARG A 53 9.02 4.66 -2.59
CA ARG A 53 10.09 4.90 -3.58
C ARG A 53 9.68 4.60 -5.02
N HIS A 54 8.84 3.59 -5.23
CA HIS A 54 8.33 3.24 -6.56
C HIS A 54 7.38 4.31 -7.08
N VAL A 55 6.49 4.83 -6.24
CA VAL A 55 5.59 5.92 -6.63
C VAL A 55 6.38 7.22 -6.88
N ALA A 56 7.41 7.49 -6.08
CA ALA A 56 8.30 8.62 -6.31
C ALA A 56 9.03 8.52 -7.65
N LYS A 57 9.59 7.33 -7.96
CA LYS A 57 10.20 7.04 -9.27
C LYS A 57 9.21 7.23 -10.40
N LEU A 58 7.97 6.77 -10.23
CA LEU A 58 6.92 6.90 -11.22
C LEU A 58 6.54 8.37 -11.50
N ARG A 59 6.41 9.19 -10.46
CA ARG A 59 6.18 10.64 -10.58
C ARG A 59 7.26 11.34 -11.40
N LEU A 60 8.53 10.96 -11.17
CA LEU A 60 9.68 11.49 -11.91
C LEU A 60 9.68 11.04 -13.38
N GLU A 61 9.55 9.73 -13.63
CA GLU A 61 9.58 9.14 -14.99
C GLU A 61 8.49 9.73 -15.88
N LEU A 62 7.35 10.05 -15.27
CA LEU A 62 6.19 10.53 -15.98
C LEU A 62 6.07 12.06 -16.02
N SER A 63 7.04 12.77 -15.41
CA SER A 63 7.11 14.23 -15.32
C SER A 63 5.81 14.89 -14.85
N ASP A 64 5.09 14.22 -13.93
CA ASP A 64 3.69 14.53 -13.67
C ASP A 64 3.34 14.44 -12.18
N ALA A 65 2.96 15.58 -11.62
CA ALA A 65 2.44 15.70 -10.26
C ALA A 65 1.02 15.11 -10.11
N ALA A 66 0.34 14.74 -11.19
CA ALA A 66 -1.02 14.22 -11.15
C ALA A 66 -1.13 12.75 -10.69
N VAL A 67 0.00 12.04 -10.53
CA VAL A 67 0.00 10.74 -9.84
C VAL A 67 -0.20 10.98 -8.36
N ARG A 68 -1.43 10.75 -7.87
CA ARG A 68 -1.80 10.96 -6.47
C ARG A 68 -1.73 9.63 -5.73
N CYS A 69 -1.15 9.66 -4.54
CA CYS A 69 -1.00 8.49 -3.70
C CYS A 69 -1.14 8.90 -2.24
N CYS A 70 -1.62 7.96 -1.44
CA CYS A 70 -1.59 8.02 0.01
C CYS A 70 -1.31 6.61 0.49
N PHE A 71 -0.30 6.46 1.33
CA PHE A 71 -0.03 5.20 2.00
C PHE A 71 -0.81 5.15 3.31
N LEU A 72 -1.37 3.99 3.63
CA LEU A 72 -1.99 3.73 4.91
C LEU A 72 -1.18 2.65 5.63
N GLY A 73 -1.01 2.81 6.93
CA GLY A 73 -0.41 1.80 7.77
C GLY A 73 -0.94 1.86 9.18
N HIS A 74 -0.48 0.95 10.03
CA HIS A 74 -0.78 0.92 11.44
C HIS A 74 0.52 0.63 12.20
N THR A 75 1.10 1.63 12.86
CA THR A 75 2.42 1.46 13.52
C THR A 75 2.36 0.79 14.89
N SER A 76 1.19 0.76 15.52
CA SER A 76 0.96 0.08 16.81
C SER A 76 -0.34 -0.73 16.84
N PRO A 77 -0.54 -1.70 15.91
CA PRO A 77 -1.71 -2.55 15.90
C PRO A 77 -1.72 -3.48 17.10
N ARG A 78 -2.90 -3.70 17.68
CA ARG A 78 -3.09 -4.77 18.66
C ARG A 78 -3.64 -6.01 17.96
N PRO A 79 -3.39 -7.22 18.49
CA PRO A 79 -3.93 -8.46 17.90
C PRO A 79 -5.45 -8.44 17.71
N GLU A 80 -6.17 -7.73 18.57
CA GLU A 80 -7.63 -7.59 18.51
C GLU A 80 -8.08 -6.72 17.34
N ASP A 81 -7.26 -5.74 16.94
CA ASP A 81 -7.54 -4.82 15.82
C ASP A 81 -7.52 -5.56 14.46
N LEU A 82 -6.94 -6.77 14.42
CA LEU A 82 -6.91 -7.65 13.25
C LEU A 82 -8.14 -8.57 13.15
N SER A 83 -9.04 -8.55 14.15
CA SER A 83 -10.22 -9.41 14.21
C SER A 83 -11.51 -8.58 14.20
N GLY A 84 -12.58 -9.12 13.60
CA GLY A 84 -13.91 -8.51 13.71
C GLY A 84 -14.12 -7.17 13.01
N GLY A 85 -13.24 -6.78 12.07
CA GLY A 85 -13.44 -5.60 11.23
C GLY A 85 -14.46 -5.82 10.11
N GLU A 86 -15.00 -4.73 9.54
CA GLU A 86 -15.85 -4.77 8.33
C GLU A 86 -15.10 -5.22 7.06
N THR A 87 -13.80 -5.51 7.15
CA THR A 87 -12.97 -5.87 6.02
C THR A 87 -13.12 -7.35 5.65
N ASN A 88 -12.96 -7.66 4.35
CA ASN A 88 -13.18 -9.00 3.78
C ASN A 88 -12.18 -10.08 4.23
N HIS A 89 -11.31 -9.81 5.20
CA HIS A 89 -10.26 -10.74 5.62
C HIS A 89 -10.68 -11.56 6.85
N ARG A 90 -11.86 -12.20 6.77
CA ARG A 90 -12.34 -13.18 7.77
C ARG A 90 -11.35 -14.31 8.07
N ILE A 91 -10.34 -14.49 7.21
CA ILE A 91 -9.21 -15.40 7.44
C ILE A 91 -8.43 -15.05 8.72
N TYR A 92 -8.36 -13.77 9.11
CA TYR A 92 -7.67 -13.36 10.35
C TYR A 92 -8.41 -13.80 11.61
N ASP A 93 -9.74 -13.96 11.54
CA ASP A 93 -10.54 -14.50 12.65
C ASP A 93 -10.26 -16.00 12.89
N THR A 94 -9.72 -16.70 11.89
CA THR A 94 -9.33 -18.12 12.01
C THR A 94 -7.94 -18.32 12.61
N LEU A 95 -7.17 -17.25 12.77
CA LEU A 95 -5.84 -17.31 13.35
C LEU A 95 -5.91 -17.49 14.87
N ASP A 96 -5.02 -18.33 15.40
CA ASP A 96 -4.81 -18.39 16.84
C ASP A 96 -4.20 -17.07 17.36
N HIS A 97 -4.10 -16.95 18.69
CA HIS A 97 -3.61 -15.73 19.31
C HIS A 97 -2.13 -15.46 18.99
N ALA A 98 -1.31 -16.50 18.88
CA ALA A 98 0.12 -16.36 18.58
C ALA A 98 0.33 -15.85 17.14
N ALA A 99 -0.39 -16.42 16.18
CA ALA A 99 -0.36 -15.99 14.79
C ALA A 99 -0.88 -14.56 14.61
N ARG A 100 -1.93 -14.16 15.35
CA ARG A 100 -2.41 -12.76 15.34
C ARG A 100 -1.41 -11.79 15.95
N THR A 101 -0.73 -12.19 17.02
CA THR A 101 0.32 -11.37 17.62
C THR A 101 1.46 -11.16 16.64
N GLN A 102 1.94 -12.24 16.01
CA GLN A 102 2.99 -12.13 14.99
C GLN A 102 2.55 -11.27 13.80
N LEU A 103 1.29 -11.39 13.35
CA LEU A 103 0.76 -10.57 12.27
C LEU A 103 0.73 -9.09 12.65
N ALA A 104 0.31 -8.76 13.88
CA ALA A 104 0.32 -7.38 14.38
C ALA A 104 1.75 -6.82 14.39
N GLU A 105 2.73 -7.58 14.89
CA GLU A 105 4.14 -7.18 14.85
C GLU A 105 4.65 -6.96 13.42
N ASN A 106 4.29 -7.84 12.48
CA ASN A 106 4.69 -7.70 11.07
C ASN A 106 4.06 -6.45 10.44
N VAL A 107 2.77 -6.18 10.71
CA VAL A 107 2.07 -4.97 10.25
C VAL A 107 2.73 -3.73 10.83
N ALA A 108 3.09 -3.74 12.11
CA ALA A 108 3.78 -2.63 12.77
C ALA A 108 5.13 -2.33 12.12
N ALA A 109 5.94 -3.37 11.89
CA ALA A 109 7.26 -3.26 11.28
C ALA A 109 7.15 -2.67 9.86
N TRP A 110 6.32 -3.27 9.00
CA TRP A 110 6.12 -2.76 7.64
C TRP A 110 5.52 -1.35 7.62
N SER A 111 4.59 -1.03 8.51
CA SER A 111 4.03 0.31 8.58
C SER A 111 5.08 1.35 8.98
N CYS A 112 6.02 1.00 9.86
CA CYS A 112 7.16 1.86 10.20
C CYS A 112 8.07 2.10 8.98
N ASP A 113 8.42 1.04 8.25
CA ASP A 113 9.27 1.15 7.06
C ASP A 113 8.59 2.03 5.99
N ILE A 114 7.31 1.79 5.71
CA ILE A 114 6.53 2.59 4.75
C ILE A 114 6.39 4.03 5.20
N ARG A 115 6.21 4.30 6.50
CA ARG A 115 6.17 5.67 7.05
C ARG A 115 7.49 6.40 6.82
N GLN A 116 8.62 5.73 7.08
CA GLN A 116 9.95 6.30 6.86
C GLN A 116 10.21 6.57 5.38
N ASP A 117 9.94 5.60 4.51
CA ASP A 117 10.05 5.75 3.05
C ASP A 117 9.14 6.89 2.56
N SER A 118 7.89 6.93 3.00
CA SER A 118 6.95 8.00 2.62
C SER A 118 7.49 9.37 2.99
N ALA A 119 8.03 9.53 4.21
CA ALA A 119 8.66 10.77 4.64
C ALA A 119 9.88 11.14 3.77
N ALA A 120 10.73 10.17 3.43
CA ALA A 120 11.91 10.39 2.60
C ALA A 120 11.58 10.89 1.19
N TYR A 121 10.42 10.48 0.65
CA TYR A 121 9.95 10.88 -0.68
C TYR A 121 8.88 11.97 -0.68
N GLY A 122 8.56 12.55 0.49
CA GLY A 122 7.52 13.59 0.62
C GLY A 122 6.12 13.10 0.21
N LEU A 123 5.83 11.82 0.43
CA LEU A 123 4.54 11.20 0.12
C LEU A 123 3.64 11.16 1.36
N PRO A 124 2.32 11.36 1.21
CA PRO A 124 1.40 11.25 2.33
C PRO A 124 1.35 9.84 2.91
N PHE A 125 1.39 9.77 4.24
CA PHE A 125 1.16 8.55 5.01
C PHE A 125 0.11 8.85 6.09
N VAL A 126 -0.90 8.00 6.21
CA VAL A 126 -1.92 8.08 7.26
C VAL A 126 -1.78 6.87 8.16
N ASP A 127 -1.55 7.13 9.46
CA ASP A 127 -1.40 6.10 10.47
C ASP A 127 -2.73 5.84 11.18
N LEU A 128 -3.17 4.57 11.14
CA LEU A 128 -4.35 4.09 11.86
C LEU A 128 -4.14 4.08 13.38
N ALA A 129 -2.89 4.15 13.86
CA ALA A 129 -2.61 4.34 15.28
C ALA A 129 -2.95 5.75 15.78
N GLU A 130 -2.97 6.74 14.90
CA GLU A 130 -3.15 8.15 15.25
C GLU A 130 -4.63 8.59 15.13
N HIS A 131 -5.44 7.86 14.37
CA HIS A 131 -6.82 8.22 14.05
C HIS A 131 -7.73 6.99 14.01
N PRO A 132 -9.00 7.09 14.48
CA PRO A 132 -10.00 6.06 14.22
C PRO A 132 -10.16 5.79 12.73
N PHE A 133 -10.44 4.53 12.36
CA PHE A 133 -10.47 4.09 10.96
C PHE A 133 -11.32 5.00 10.02
N PRO A 134 -12.55 5.41 10.36
CA PRO A 134 -13.32 6.31 9.49
C PRO A 134 -12.66 7.68 9.27
N GLU A 135 -11.98 8.22 10.29
CA GLU A 135 -11.26 9.49 10.16
C GLU A 135 -9.98 9.33 9.32
N ALA A 136 -9.26 8.23 9.52
CA ALA A 136 -8.08 7.91 8.73
C ALA A 136 -8.42 7.77 7.23
N LEU A 137 -9.53 7.12 6.90
CA LEU A 137 -10.01 7.04 5.51
C LEU A 137 -10.33 8.43 4.93
N GLN A 138 -11.02 9.30 5.68
CA GLN A 138 -11.28 10.68 5.21
C GLN A 138 -9.98 11.49 5.03
N ARG A 139 -8.96 11.25 5.87
CA ARG A 139 -7.63 11.88 5.70
C ARG A 139 -6.94 11.38 4.44
N ALA A 140 -6.92 10.06 4.24
CA ALA A 140 -6.35 9.47 3.04
C ALA A 140 -7.05 9.99 1.78
N GLU A 141 -8.39 9.99 1.78
CA GLU A 141 -9.20 10.52 0.69
C GLU A 141 -8.86 11.99 0.40
N ARG A 142 -8.68 12.83 1.42
CA ARG A 142 -8.26 14.22 1.21
C ARG A 142 -6.90 14.32 0.52
N HIS A 143 -5.92 13.49 0.87
CA HIS A 143 -4.63 13.48 0.17
C HIS A 143 -4.76 13.05 -1.30
N LEU A 144 -5.75 12.22 -1.60
CA LEU A 144 -6.00 11.69 -2.93
C LEU A 144 -6.86 12.63 -3.79
N LEU A 145 -7.80 13.35 -3.17
CA LEU A 145 -8.75 14.21 -3.87
C LEU A 145 -8.38 15.70 -3.84
N ALA A 146 -7.51 16.13 -2.92
CA ALA A 146 -7.08 17.53 -2.84
C ALA A 146 -6.55 18.01 -4.20
N SER A 147 -7.20 19.04 -4.72
CA SER A 147 -6.72 19.79 -5.88
C SER A 147 -5.49 20.58 -5.46
N GLY A 148 -4.33 20.25 -6.05
CA GLY A 148 -3.22 21.18 -6.16
C GLY A 148 -3.53 22.24 -7.20
#